data_AF-A0A4Q3T4C7-F1
#
_entry.id   AF-A0A4Q3T4C7-F1
#
_cell.length_a   1.000
_cell.length_b   1.000
_cell.length_c   1.000
_cell.angle_alpha   90.00
_cell.angle_beta   90.00
_cell.angle_gamma   90.00
#
_symmetry.space_group_name_H-M   'P 1'
#
loop_
_entity.id
_entity.type
_entity.pdbx_description
1 polymer ?
#
loop_
_entity_poly.entity_id
_entity_poly.type
_entity_poly.pdbx_seq_one_letter_code
_entity_poly.pdbx_strand_id
1 'polypeptide(L)'
;MADSPISPLLIARNAATTCEMLPGLANRHGLITGATGTGKTVTLQTLAENLSKIGVPVFMADVKGDLTGISQPGAIGEKMAGVLKERGIELPESLACPVTLWDVFGEQGHPVRATVSDMGPLLLARMLNLNDTQAGVLNLVFRIADDNGMLLLDLKDLRAMLQYVGDNSKQFTTQYG
;
A
#
# COMPACT_ATOMS: atom_id res chain seq x y z
N MET A 1 16.29 12.38 26.69
CA MET A 1 17.01 12.58 25.43
C MET A 1 16.12 13.46 24.59
N ALA A 2 16.47 14.74 24.44
CA ALA A 2 15.67 15.68 23.66
C ALA A 2 15.74 15.29 22.18
N ASP A 3 14.57 15.15 21.55
CA ASP A 3 14.41 15.01 20.10
C ASP A 3 15.25 16.09 19.40
N SER A 4 16.32 15.69 18.73
CA SER A 4 16.86 16.56 17.68
C SER A 4 15.78 16.62 16.59
N PRO A 5 15.26 17.79 16.23
CA PRO A 5 14.18 17.87 15.26
C PRO A 5 14.69 17.30 13.93
N ILE A 6 14.04 16.25 13.44
CA ILE A 6 14.30 15.71 12.11
C ILE A 6 14.10 16.85 11.11
N SER A 7 15.09 17.08 10.25
CA SER A 7 15.06 18.17 9.29
C SER A 7 13.83 18.07 8.36
N PRO A 8 13.20 19.21 7.99
CA PRO A 8 12.15 19.22 7.00
C PRO A 8 12.57 18.56 5.68
N LEU A 9 11.65 17.81 5.07
CA LEU A 9 11.89 17.09 3.81
C LEU A 9 11.53 18.01 2.64
N LEU A 10 12.53 18.40 1.84
CA LEU A 10 12.30 19.19 0.64
C LEU A 10 11.48 18.42 -0.40
N ILE A 11 10.31 18.95 -0.79
CA ILE A 11 9.45 18.35 -1.80
C ILE A 11 9.56 19.08 -3.14
N ALA A 12 9.61 20.42 -3.11
CA ALA A 12 9.73 21.23 -4.31
C ALA A 12 10.36 22.59 -4.02
N ARG A 13 10.98 23.20 -5.02
CA ARG A 13 11.55 24.55 -4.93
C ARG A 13 11.38 25.28 -6.25
N ASN A 14 11.10 26.58 -6.18
CA ASN A 14 11.25 27.52 -7.29
C ASN A 14 12.08 28.74 -6.84
N ALA A 15 12.17 29.79 -7.67
CA ALA A 15 12.97 30.98 -7.36
C ALA A 15 12.46 31.78 -6.14
N ALA A 16 11.18 31.68 -5.78
CA ALA A 16 10.54 32.47 -4.73
C ALA A 16 10.07 31.65 -3.53
N THR A 17 10.00 30.32 -3.64
CA THR A 17 9.34 29.47 -2.65
C THR A 17 10.00 28.11 -2.56
N THR A 18 10.23 27.68 -1.32
CA THR A 18 10.62 26.33 -0.96
C THR A 18 9.41 25.65 -0.30
N CYS A 19 9.08 24.45 -0.76
CA CYS A 19 8.00 23.63 -0.21
C CYS A 19 8.62 22.42 0.48
N GLU A 20 8.40 22.33 1.79
CA GLU A 20 8.95 21.29 2.65
C GLU A 20 7.84 20.58 3.42
N MET A 21 8.02 19.30 3.66
CA MET A 21 7.16 18.49 4.51
C MET A 21 7.84 18.32 5.87
N LEU A 22 7.12 18.62 6.95
CA LEU A 22 7.56 18.31 8.30
C LEU A 22 7.36 16.82 8.58
N PRO A 23 8.41 16.02 8.87
CA PRO A 23 8.30 14.58 9.09
C PRO A 23 7.26 14.22 10.16
N GLY A 24 7.22 14.97 11.26
CA GLY A 24 6.28 14.75 12.36
C GLY A 24 4.80 14.98 12.01
N LEU A 25 4.51 15.55 10.84
CA LEU A 25 3.15 15.77 10.34
C LEU A 25 2.79 14.87 9.16
N ALA A 26 3.68 13.97 8.74
CA ALA A 26 3.45 13.03 7.63
C ALA A 26 2.40 11.95 7.95
N ASN A 27 1.92 11.87 9.20
CA ASN A 27 0.82 11.00 9.62
C ASN A 27 -0.57 11.52 9.21
N ARG A 28 -0.65 12.70 8.59
CA ARG A 28 -1.91 13.23 8.02
C ARG A 28 -2.09 12.76 6.59
N HIS A 29 -3.33 12.42 6.23
CA HIS A 29 -3.66 12.06 4.86
C HIS A 29 -3.45 13.23 3.90
N GLY A 30 -2.90 12.94 2.73
CA GLY A 30 -2.66 13.89 1.65
C GLY A 30 -3.18 13.36 0.31
N LEU A 31 -3.36 14.27 -0.66
CA LEU A 31 -3.83 13.94 -1.99
C LEU A 31 -2.89 14.53 -3.04
N ILE A 32 -2.33 13.69 -3.90
CA ILE A 32 -1.59 14.11 -5.09
C ILE A 32 -2.52 13.92 -6.30
N THR A 33 -2.93 15.03 -6.90
CA THR A 33 -3.82 15.04 -8.06
C THR A 33 -3.24 15.89 -9.19
N GLY A 34 -3.67 15.64 -10.42
CA GLY A 34 -3.18 16.32 -11.61
C GLY A 34 -3.43 15.53 -12.89
N ALA A 35 -3.34 16.19 -14.04
CA ALA A 35 -3.48 15.55 -15.35
C ALA A 35 -2.29 14.60 -15.64
N THR A 36 -2.38 13.81 -16.71
CA THR A 36 -1.25 13.01 -17.18
C THR A 36 -0.08 13.92 -17.55
N GLY A 37 1.14 13.53 -17.17
CA GLY A 37 2.35 14.31 -17.45
C GLY A 37 2.64 15.45 -16.47
N THR A 38 1.79 15.71 -15.47
CA THR A 38 2.01 16.80 -14.49
C THR A 38 2.90 16.42 -13.31
N GLY A 39 3.68 15.34 -13.42
CA GLY A 39 4.65 14.96 -12.39
C GLY A 39 4.12 14.18 -11.18
N LYS A 40 2.87 13.68 -11.19
CA LYS A 40 2.30 12.90 -10.05
C LYS A 40 3.22 11.78 -9.56
N THR A 41 3.74 10.97 -10.48
CA THR A 41 4.66 9.85 -10.18
C THR A 41 5.96 10.35 -9.57
N VAL A 42 6.53 11.42 -10.13
CA VAL A 42 7.78 12.03 -9.63
C VAL A 42 7.59 12.58 -8.22
N THR A 43 6.47 13.26 -7.96
CA THR A 43 6.14 13.76 -6.61
C THR A 43 6.01 12.60 -5.62
N LEU A 44 5.34 11.51 -6.01
CA LEU A 44 5.16 10.35 -5.14
C LEU A 44 6.49 9.65 -4.84
N GLN A 45 7.35 9.47 -5.84
CA GLN A 45 8.71 8.94 -5.66
C GLN A 45 9.54 9.83 -4.75
N THR A 46 9.52 11.14 -4.95
CA THR A 46 10.27 12.11 -4.12
C THR A 46 9.87 11.99 -2.64
N LEU A 47 8.56 11.85 -2.37
CA LEU A 47 8.07 11.63 -1.01
C LEU A 47 8.54 10.30 -0.43
N ALA A 48 8.42 9.21 -1.21
CA ALA A 48 8.84 7.89 -0.78
C ALA A 48 10.34 7.83 -0.48
N GLU A 49 11.18 8.42 -1.34
CA GLU A 49 12.62 8.52 -1.14
C GLU A 49 12.97 9.31 0.12
N ASN A 50 12.36 10.48 0.31
CA ASN A 50 12.64 11.33 1.47
C ASN A 50 12.23 10.67 2.79
N LEU A 51 11.11 9.95 2.82
CA LEU A 51 10.69 9.16 3.98
C LEU A 51 11.62 7.97 4.22
N SER A 52 11.99 7.24 3.16
CA SER A 52 12.95 6.12 3.24
C SER A 52 14.32 6.56 3.78
N LYS A 53 14.82 7.72 3.34
CA LYS A 53 16.10 8.31 3.80
C LYS A 53 16.16 8.56 5.31
N ILE A 54 15.02 8.85 5.94
CA ILE A 54 14.93 9.04 7.39
C ILE A 54 14.50 7.75 8.13
N GLY A 55 14.50 6.60 7.44
CA GLY A 55 14.16 5.30 8.02
C GLY A 55 12.67 5.03 8.16
N VAL A 56 11.80 5.83 7.55
CA VAL A 56 10.35 5.59 7.56
C VAL A 56 9.99 4.61 6.43
N PRO A 57 9.41 3.44 6.74
CA PRO A 57 9.00 2.48 5.72
C PRO A 57 7.80 3.03 4.92
N VAL A 58 7.85 2.86 3.61
CA VAL A 58 6.80 3.34 2.69
C VAL A 58 6.22 2.15 1.94
N PHE A 59 4.91 1.96 2.04
CA PHE A 59 4.16 0.97 1.27
C PHE A 59 3.40 1.67 0.15
N MET A 60 3.57 1.21 -1.09
CA MET A 60 2.93 1.79 -2.27
C MET A 60 2.38 0.69 -3.17
N ALA A 61 1.19 0.92 -3.73
CA ALA A 61 0.66 0.11 -4.80
C ALA A 61 1.13 0.68 -6.15
N ASP A 62 1.89 -0.10 -6.92
CA ASP A 62 2.36 0.28 -8.24
C ASP A 62 1.60 -0.48 -9.33
N VAL A 63 0.48 0.09 -9.78
CA VAL A 63 -0.37 -0.52 -10.80
C VAL A 63 0.22 -0.38 -12.21
N LYS A 64 1.07 0.63 -12.43
CA LYS A 64 1.62 0.95 -13.77
C LYS A 64 3.05 0.47 -13.98
N GLY A 65 3.75 0.11 -12.91
CA GLY A 65 5.17 -0.22 -12.93
C GLY A 65 6.09 1.01 -12.91
N ASP A 66 5.52 2.21 -12.78
CA ASP A 66 6.25 3.48 -12.91
C ASP A 66 7.01 3.86 -11.62
N LEU A 67 6.81 3.15 -10.50
CA LEU A 67 7.43 3.45 -9.19
C LEU A 67 8.62 2.56 -8.87
N THR A 68 8.70 1.36 -9.46
CA THR A 68 9.76 0.37 -9.21
C THR A 68 11.19 0.88 -9.44
N GLY A 69 11.35 1.89 -10.31
CA GLY A 69 12.62 2.55 -10.61
C GLY A 69 13.32 3.18 -9.39
N ILE A 70 12.59 3.46 -8.30
CA ILE A 70 13.15 3.98 -7.04
C ILE A 70 14.20 3.06 -6.39
N SER A 71 14.23 1.78 -6.79
CA SER A 71 15.24 0.80 -6.36
C SER A 71 16.62 1.01 -6.98
N GLN A 72 16.71 1.80 -8.05
CA GLN A 72 17.95 2.01 -8.81
C GLN A 72 18.45 3.45 -8.61
N PRO A 73 19.78 3.66 -8.58
CA PRO A 73 20.32 5.01 -8.62
C PRO A 73 19.97 5.65 -9.98
N GLY A 74 19.33 6.82 -9.94
CA GLY A 74 19.00 7.55 -11.16
C GLY A 74 20.23 8.03 -11.93
N ALA A 75 20.08 8.34 -13.21
CA ALA A 75 21.13 9.00 -14.00
C ALA A 75 20.65 10.40 -14.45
N ILE A 76 21.46 11.43 -14.20
CA ILE A 76 21.15 12.79 -14.64
C ILE A 76 21.72 12.97 -16.04
N GLY A 77 20.85 12.94 -17.05
CA GLY A 77 21.24 13.21 -18.44
C GLY A 77 21.67 14.66 -18.68
N GLU A 78 22.44 14.90 -19.74
CA GLU A 78 23.03 16.20 -20.07
C GLU A 78 22.00 17.35 -20.13
N LYS A 79 20.81 17.09 -20.67
CA LYS A 79 19.72 18.07 -20.74
C LYS A 79 19.26 18.52 -19.34
N MET A 80 19.12 17.60 -18.39
CA MET A 80 18.71 17.92 -17.03
C MET A 80 19.84 18.64 -16.28
N ALA A 81 21.08 18.18 -16.45
CA ALA A 81 22.26 18.84 -15.89
C ALA A 81 22.38 20.30 -16.38
N GLY A 82 22.10 20.56 -17.65
CA GLY A 82 22.04 21.92 -18.22
C GLY A 82 21.00 22.79 -17.53
N VAL A 83 19.77 22.28 -17.36
CA VAL A 83 18.69 23.01 -16.66
C VAL A 83 19.03 23.29 -15.20
N LEU A 84 19.64 22.34 -14.50
CA LEU A 84 20.07 22.53 -13.10
C LEU A 84 21.15 23.61 -13.01
N LYS A 85 22.13 23.58 -13.93
CA LYS A 85 23.20 24.58 -14.00
C LYS A 85 22.67 25.98 -14.29
N GLU A 86 21.77 26.14 -15.25
CA GLU A 86 21.11 27.42 -15.56
C GLU A 86 20.36 28.00 -14.35
N ARG A 87 19.83 27.12 -13.48
CA ARG A 87 19.09 27.50 -12.28
C ARG A 87 19.95 27.62 -11.03
N GLY A 88 21.27 27.45 -11.13
CA GLY A 88 22.19 27.47 -9.99
C GLY A 88 21.88 26.38 -8.96
N ILE A 89 21.37 25.24 -9.40
CA ILE A 89 21.05 24.09 -8.54
C ILE A 89 22.19 23.08 -8.70
N GLU A 90 22.77 22.67 -7.57
CA GLU A 90 23.78 21.60 -7.56
C GLU A 90 23.18 20.29 -8.07
N LEU A 91 24.02 19.46 -8.69
CA LEU A 91 23.60 18.15 -9.14
C LEU A 91 23.22 17.30 -7.91
N PRO A 92 21.97 16.83 -7.80
CA PRO A 92 21.60 15.96 -6.70
C PRO A 92 22.36 14.64 -6.79
N GLU A 93 22.68 14.08 -5.63
CA GLU A 93 23.23 12.74 -5.55
C GLU A 93 22.16 11.71 -5.93
N SER A 94 22.49 10.84 -6.89
CA SER A 94 21.63 9.73 -7.26
C SER A 94 21.63 8.67 -6.17
N LEU A 95 20.45 8.38 -5.61
CA LEU A 95 20.28 7.43 -4.53
C LEU A 95 19.39 6.27 -4.98
N ALA A 96 19.62 5.10 -4.39
CA ALA A 96 18.79 3.92 -4.54
C ALA A 96 18.11 3.63 -3.20
N CYS A 97 16.80 3.43 -3.19
CA CYS A 97 16.08 3.02 -1.98
C CYS A 97 16.15 1.50 -1.79
N PRO A 98 16.22 1.01 -0.53
CA PRO A 98 15.93 -0.39 -0.25
C PRO A 98 14.47 -0.67 -0.62
N VAL A 99 14.25 -1.60 -1.55
CA VAL A 99 12.93 -1.93 -2.09
C VAL A 99 12.70 -3.43 -2.01
N THR A 100 11.51 -3.81 -1.56
CA THR A 100 11.01 -5.17 -1.65
C THR A 100 9.75 -5.13 -2.49
N LEU A 101 9.79 -5.73 -3.69
CA LEU A 101 8.62 -5.82 -4.55
C LEU A 101 7.74 -6.97 -4.07
N TRP A 102 6.48 -6.66 -3.79
CA TRP A 102 5.48 -7.63 -3.37
C TRP A 102 4.59 -7.93 -4.57
N ASP A 103 4.43 -9.22 -4.86
CA ASP A 103 3.61 -9.70 -5.96
C ASP A 103 2.45 -10.54 -5.41
N VAL A 104 1.24 -10.13 -5.77
CA VAL A 104 -0.01 -10.80 -5.39
C VAL A 104 -0.10 -12.20 -6.01
N PHE A 105 0.48 -12.39 -7.20
CA PHE A 105 0.52 -13.68 -7.89
C PHE A 105 1.77 -14.49 -7.56
N GLY A 106 2.79 -13.84 -6.99
CA GLY A 106 4.05 -14.48 -6.59
C GLY A 106 4.95 -14.90 -7.76
N GLU A 107 4.82 -14.27 -8.94
CA GLU A 107 5.60 -14.58 -10.14
C GLU A 107 6.88 -13.74 -10.24
N GLN A 108 6.79 -12.44 -9.94
CA GLN A 108 7.84 -11.45 -10.21
C GLN A 108 8.39 -10.78 -8.94
N GLY A 109 7.85 -11.13 -7.77
CA GLY A 109 8.22 -10.52 -6.50
C GLY A 109 7.96 -11.42 -5.31
N HIS A 110 8.15 -10.87 -4.11
CA HIS A 110 7.84 -11.58 -2.88
C HIS A 110 6.34 -11.88 -2.80
N PRO A 111 5.96 -13.15 -2.65
CA PRO A 111 4.55 -13.52 -2.66
C PRO A 111 3.85 -12.90 -1.45
N VAL A 112 2.74 -12.21 -1.70
CA VAL A 112 1.86 -11.75 -0.62
C VAL A 112 1.21 -12.96 0.02
N ARG A 113 1.54 -13.22 1.29
CA ARG A 113 0.94 -14.30 2.07
C ARG A 113 -0.24 -13.74 2.85
N ALA A 114 -1.45 -13.94 2.34
CA ALA A 114 -2.69 -13.68 3.05
C ALA A 114 -3.69 -14.79 2.73
N THR A 115 -4.30 -15.37 3.76
CA THR A 115 -5.39 -16.35 3.62
C THR A 115 -6.75 -15.67 3.75
N VAL A 116 -7.80 -16.36 3.31
CA VAL A 116 -9.18 -15.90 3.56
C VAL A 116 -9.45 -15.73 5.06
N SER A 117 -8.87 -16.59 5.89
CA SER A 117 -8.92 -16.47 7.35
C SER A 117 -8.26 -15.20 7.87
N ASP A 118 -7.08 -14.83 7.34
CA ASP A 118 -6.38 -13.59 7.71
C ASP A 118 -7.16 -12.32 7.33
N MET A 119 -7.88 -12.36 6.21
CA MET A 119 -8.74 -11.25 5.79
C MET A 119 -9.95 -11.09 6.71
N GLY A 120 -10.54 -12.21 7.11
CA GLY A 120 -11.71 -12.26 7.97
C GLY A 120 -13.00 -11.79 7.29
N PRO A 121 -14.16 -11.99 7.96
CA PRO A 121 -15.47 -11.75 7.37
C PRO A 121 -15.76 -10.26 7.13
N LEU A 122 -15.24 -9.37 7.98
CA LEU A 122 -15.49 -7.92 7.88
C LEU A 122 -14.84 -7.31 6.64
N LEU A 123 -13.56 -7.61 6.39
CA LEU A 123 -12.84 -7.06 5.23
C LEU A 123 -13.43 -7.62 3.94
N LEU A 124 -13.71 -8.93 3.89
CA LEU A 124 -14.33 -9.57 2.74
C LEU A 124 -15.73 -9.02 2.45
N ALA A 125 -16.55 -8.79 3.48
CA ALA A 125 -17.87 -8.19 3.31
C ALA A 125 -17.78 -6.79 2.66
N ARG A 126 -16.82 -5.97 3.08
CA ARG A 126 -16.57 -4.65 2.49
C ARG A 126 -16.05 -4.74 1.07
N MET A 127 -15.08 -5.62 0.80
CA MET A 127 -14.50 -5.81 -0.53
C MET A 127 -15.53 -6.31 -1.56
N LEU A 128 -16.43 -7.20 -1.14
CA LEU A 128 -17.49 -7.75 -1.96
C LEU A 128 -18.76 -6.89 -1.96
N ASN A 129 -18.76 -5.77 -1.22
CA ASN A 129 -19.89 -4.86 -1.05
C ASN A 129 -21.19 -5.59 -0.68
N LEU A 130 -21.09 -6.48 0.32
CA LEU A 130 -22.20 -7.28 0.82
C LEU A 130 -23.20 -6.41 1.59
N ASN A 131 -24.49 -6.73 1.47
CA ASN A 131 -25.52 -6.16 2.34
C ASN A 131 -25.47 -6.77 3.75
N ASP A 132 -26.22 -6.19 4.69
CA ASP A 132 -26.22 -6.61 6.10
C ASP A 132 -26.54 -8.10 6.27
N THR A 133 -27.49 -8.63 5.50
CA THR A 133 -27.86 -10.06 5.54
C THR A 133 -26.71 -10.94 5.06
N GLN A 134 -26.12 -10.61 3.91
CA GLN A 134 -24.99 -11.35 3.34
C GLN A 134 -23.75 -11.29 4.25
N ALA A 135 -23.48 -10.12 4.84
CA ALA A 135 -22.41 -9.95 5.82
C ALA A 135 -22.68 -10.76 7.09
N GLY A 136 -23.93 -10.82 7.56
CA GLY A 136 -24.34 -11.67 8.68
C GLY A 136 -24.07 -13.15 8.42
N VAL A 137 -24.49 -13.65 7.24
CA VAL A 137 -24.21 -15.03 6.81
C VAL A 137 -22.71 -15.29 6.71
N LEU A 138 -21.93 -14.36 6.15
CA LEU A 138 -20.48 -14.51 6.05
C LEU A 138 -19.81 -14.58 7.43
N ASN A 139 -20.21 -13.73 8.38
CA ASN A 139 -19.72 -13.79 9.76
C ASN A 139 -20.03 -15.15 10.42
N LEU A 140 -21.25 -15.67 10.20
CA LEU A 140 -21.64 -16.97 10.70
C LEU A 140 -20.76 -18.09 10.13
N VAL A 141 -20.51 -18.07 8.82
CA VAL A 141 -19.67 -19.07 8.14
C VAL A 141 -18.25 -19.07 8.71
N PHE A 142 -17.66 -17.90 8.93
CA PHE A 142 -16.35 -17.78 9.56
C PHE A 142 -16.34 -18.31 11.00
N ARG A 143 -17.35 -17.97 11.81
CA ARG A 143 -17.46 -18.50 13.18
C ARG A 143 -17.57 -20.02 13.19
N ILE A 144 -18.40 -20.60 12.32
CA ILE A 144 -18.54 -22.06 12.20
C ILE A 144 -17.20 -22.69 11.78
N ALA A 145 -16.47 -22.06 10.85
CA ALA A 145 -15.15 -22.54 10.43
C ALA A 145 -14.17 -22.56 11.63
N ASP A 146 -14.10 -21.46 12.38
CA ASP A 146 -13.23 -21.32 13.56
C ASP A 146 -13.56 -22.36 14.65
N ASP A 147 -14.85 -22.52 14.98
CA ASP A 147 -15.30 -23.45 16.03
C ASP A 147 -15.03 -24.93 15.67
N ASN A 148 -14.91 -25.23 14.37
CA ASN A 148 -14.56 -26.56 13.87
C ASN A 148 -13.07 -26.71 13.53
N GLY A 149 -12.24 -25.69 13.79
CA GLY A 149 -10.81 -25.71 13.47
C GLY A 149 -10.51 -25.79 11.97
N MET A 150 -11.42 -25.32 11.13
CA MET A 150 -11.30 -25.33 9.67
C MET A 150 -10.74 -24.00 9.18
N LEU A 151 -9.44 -23.98 8.87
CA LEU A 151 -8.79 -22.79 8.32
C LEU A 151 -9.19 -22.60 6.85
N LEU A 152 -9.68 -21.40 6.51
CA LEU A 152 -10.00 -21.00 5.13
C LEU A 152 -8.74 -20.41 4.49
N LEU A 153 -8.09 -21.16 3.61
CA LEU A 153 -6.86 -20.72 2.95
C LEU A 153 -7.18 -19.87 1.73
N ASP A 154 -8.11 -20.33 0.90
CA ASP A 154 -8.45 -19.70 -0.37
C ASP A 154 -9.98 -19.55 -0.59
N LEU A 155 -10.36 -19.01 -1.75
CA LEU A 155 -11.76 -18.83 -2.12
C LEU A 155 -12.51 -20.15 -2.39
N LYS A 156 -11.81 -21.25 -2.66
CA LYS A 156 -12.44 -22.57 -2.83
C LYS A 156 -12.87 -23.10 -1.47
N ASP A 157 -12.04 -22.93 -0.45
CA ASP A 157 -12.38 -23.29 0.93
C ASP A 157 -13.58 -22.48 1.42
N LEU A 158 -13.60 -21.17 1.16
CA LEU A 158 -14.75 -20.33 1.51
C LEU A 158 -16.05 -20.79 0.83
N ARG A 159 -16.00 -21.13 -0.47
CA ARG A 159 -17.16 -21.66 -1.19
C ARG A 159 -17.61 -23.01 -0.63
N ALA A 160 -16.66 -23.90 -0.32
CA ALA A 160 -16.95 -25.19 0.28
C ALA A 160 -17.62 -25.02 1.64
N MET A 161 -17.16 -24.07 2.45
CA MET A 161 -17.78 -23.75 3.74
C MET A 161 -19.16 -23.12 3.62
N LEU A 162 -19.37 -22.22 2.66
CA LEU A 162 -20.70 -21.68 2.37
C LEU A 162 -21.68 -22.80 1.98
N GLN A 163 -21.24 -23.74 1.13
CA GLN A 163 -22.04 -24.89 0.74
C GLN A 163 -22.34 -25.80 1.94
N TYR A 164 -21.32 -26.12 2.74
CA TYR A 164 -21.44 -26.94 3.94
C TYR A 164 -22.43 -26.34 4.95
N VAL A 165 -22.37 -25.03 5.19
CA VAL A 165 -23.31 -24.32 6.07
C VAL A 165 -24.73 -24.32 5.48
N GLY A 166 -24.87 -24.15 4.16
CA GLY A 166 -26.16 -24.22 3.48
C GLY A 166 -26.83 -25.60 3.60
N ASP A 167 -26.08 -26.66 3.33
CA ASP A 167 -26.56 -28.06 3.38
C ASP A 167 -26.95 -28.48 4.81
N ASN A 168 -26.29 -27.91 5.82
CA ASN A 168 -26.53 -28.18 7.24
C ASN A 168 -27.25 -27.03 7.96
N SER A 169 -27.94 -26.15 7.20
CA SER A 169 -28.54 -24.92 7.72
C SER A 169 -29.43 -25.13 8.96
N LYS A 170 -30.27 -26.18 8.99
CA LYS A 170 -31.12 -26.50 10.15
C LYS A 170 -30.34 -26.74 11.43
N GLN A 171 -29.21 -27.45 11.34
CA GLN A 171 -28.34 -27.72 12.48
C GLN A 171 -27.71 -26.42 12.97
N PHE A 172 -27.14 -25.64 12.05
CA PHE A 172 -26.44 -24.42 12.40
C PHE A 172 -27.38 -23.31 12.89
N THR A 173 -28.58 -23.16 12.34
CA THR A 173 -29.58 -22.22 12.86
C THR A 173 -29.95 -22.52 14.31
N THR A 174 -30.00 -23.79 14.69
CA THR A 174 -30.30 -24.18 16.08
C THR A 174 -29.16 -23.82 17.04
N GLN A 175 -27.92 -23.91 16.57
CA GLN A 175 -26.73 -23.69 17.41
C GLN A 175 -26.28 -22.23 17.46
N TYR A 176 -26.46 -21.49 16.37
CA TYR A 176 -25.86 -20.16 16.21
C TYR A 176 -26.87 -19.03 15.99
N GLY A 177 -28.15 -19.34 15.73
CA GLY A 177 -29.21 -18.39 15.41
C GLY A 177 -29.28 -18.03 13.93
#